data_AF-A0A7C3X1G0-F1
#
_entry.id   AF-A0A7C3X1G0-F1
#
_cell.length_a   1.000
_cell.length_b   1.000
_cell.length_c   1.000
_cell.angle_alpha   90.00
_cell.angle_beta   90.00
_cell.angle_gamma   90.00
#
_symmetry.space_group_name_H-M   'P 1'
#
loop_
_entity.id
_entity.type
_entity.pdbx_description
1 polymer ?
#
loop_
_entity_poly.entity_id
_entity_poly.type
_entity_poly.pdbx_seq_one_letter_code
_entity_poly.pdbx_strand_id
1 'polypeptide(L)'
;MKSDEAEREREYEQEQEQEQEVQLCFQCGSMIWIQIFLGYTRTYHVREDGRVEFEEDFDSVETTCNKCGAWCLLGVVGARKVFRELAALDPAERILRALRYLCEKKLKEADGEIATPDDVLKWLDYYTMRKEIQQHQRRHEKEEEGERSTGSIDFESFKSRARDLIATWKLLDGD
;
A
#
# COMPACT_ATOMS: atom_id res chain seq x y z
N MET A 1 -23.74 -6.28 -33.05
CA MET A 1 -22.32 -6.68 -33.21
C MET A 1 -21.32 -5.54 -33.03
N LYS A 2 -21.40 -4.38 -33.74
CA LYS A 2 -20.51 -3.24 -33.42
C LYS A 2 -20.93 -2.42 -32.19
N SER A 3 -22.21 -2.43 -31.79
CA SER A 3 -22.69 -1.75 -30.58
C SER A 3 -22.22 -2.42 -29.30
N ASP A 4 -22.14 -3.75 -29.31
CA ASP A 4 -21.87 -4.57 -28.12
C ASP A 4 -20.38 -4.54 -27.72
N GLU A 5 -19.49 -4.18 -28.66
CA GLU A 5 -18.06 -3.99 -28.40
C GLU A 5 -17.80 -2.61 -27.79
N ALA A 6 -18.36 -1.55 -28.36
CA ALA A 6 -18.25 -0.19 -27.84
C ALA A 6 -18.95 0.00 -26.48
N GLU A 7 -19.97 -0.79 -26.17
CA GLU A 7 -20.60 -0.82 -24.84
C GLU A 7 -19.69 -1.49 -23.81
N ARG A 8 -19.11 -2.65 -24.14
CA ARG A 8 -18.13 -3.33 -23.27
C ARG A 8 -16.86 -2.52 -23.03
N GLU A 9 -16.37 -1.80 -24.05
CA GLU A 9 -15.23 -0.89 -23.89
C GLU A 9 -15.55 0.24 -22.91
N ARG A 10 -16.74 0.84 -23.00
CA ARG A 10 -17.17 1.90 -22.06
C ARG A 10 -17.36 1.39 -20.64
N GLU A 11 -17.97 0.22 -20.47
CA GLU A 11 -18.11 -0.43 -19.15
C GLU A 11 -16.73 -0.71 -18.55
N TYR A 12 -15.79 -1.23 -19.34
CA TYR A 12 -14.43 -1.49 -18.90
C TYR A 12 -13.68 -0.21 -18.50
N GLU A 13 -13.79 0.86 -19.30
CA GLU A 13 -13.22 2.17 -18.97
C GLU A 13 -13.81 2.72 -17.68
N GLN A 14 -15.12 2.63 -17.51
CA GLN A 14 -15.81 3.08 -16.30
C GLN A 14 -15.37 2.28 -15.06
N GLU A 15 -15.18 0.97 -15.19
CA GLU A 15 -14.60 0.15 -14.12
C GLU A 15 -13.13 0.53 -13.81
N GLN A 16 -12.35 0.96 -14.82
CA GLN A 16 -10.97 1.42 -14.59
C GLN A 16 -10.90 2.74 -13.82
N GLU A 17 -11.96 3.55 -13.88
CA GLU A 17 -12.05 4.84 -13.20
C GLU A 17 -12.65 4.76 -11.80
N GLN A 18 -13.24 3.62 -11.43
CA GLN A 18 -13.75 3.42 -10.07
C GLN A 18 -12.63 3.57 -9.04
N GLU A 19 -12.84 4.45 -8.06
CA GLU A 19 -11.91 4.61 -6.94
C GLU A 19 -11.97 3.39 -6.00
N GLN A 20 -10.82 2.97 -5.51
CA GLN A 20 -10.67 1.94 -4.49
C GLN A 20 -9.67 2.39 -3.44
N GLU A 21 -9.85 1.91 -2.23
CA GLU A 21 -8.86 2.03 -1.16
C GLU A 21 -7.90 0.82 -1.21
N VAL A 22 -6.60 1.10 -1.09
CA VAL A 22 -5.52 0.11 -1.11
C VAL A 22 -4.50 0.45 -0.03
N GLN A 23 -3.95 -0.57 0.62
CA GLN A 23 -2.86 -0.41 1.59
C GLN A 23 -1.51 -0.70 0.92
N LEU A 24 -0.59 0.26 0.95
CA LEU A 24 0.78 0.11 0.44
C LEU A 24 1.78 -0.06 1.58
N CYS A 25 2.52 -1.17 1.58
CA CYS A 25 3.55 -1.43 2.58
C CYS A 25 4.87 -0.71 2.25
N PHE A 26 5.27 0.21 3.11
CA PHE A 26 6.55 0.92 2.98
C PHE A 26 7.77 0.10 3.42
N GLN A 27 7.58 -1.09 4.01
CA GLN A 27 8.69 -1.98 4.37
C GLN A 27 9.05 -3.02 3.29
N CYS A 28 8.12 -3.37 2.40
CA CYS A 28 8.39 -4.35 1.36
C CYS A 28 7.77 -4.04 0.00
N GLY A 29 7.12 -2.88 -0.14
CA GLY A 29 6.39 -2.43 -1.31
C GLY A 29 5.14 -3.24 -1.64
N SER A 30 4.72 -4.21 -0.82
CA SER A 30 3.54 -5.04 -1.13
C SER A 30 2.24 -4.24 -1.01
N MET A 31 1.26 -4.56 -1.86
CA MET A 31 -0.12 -4.08 -1.76
C MET A 31 -1.06 -5.22 -1.35
N ILE A 32 -0.59 -6.11 -0.47
CA ILE A 32 -1.38 -7.21 0.08
C ILE A 32 -1.31 -7.06 1.60
N TRP A 33 -2.48 -6.87 2.20
CA TRP A 33 -2.64 -6.66 3.63
C TRP A 33 -3.68 -7.62 4.21
N ILE A 34 -3.64 -7.76 5.52
CA ILE A 34 -4.62 -8.50 6.32
C ILE A 34 -5.21 -7.51 7.32
N GLN A 35 -6.53 -7.52 7.46
CA GLN A 35 -7.24 -6.87 8.56
C GLN A 35 -7.53 -7.92 9.64
N ILE A 36 -7.16 -7.59 10.87
CA ILE A 36 -7.34 -8.40 12.07
C ILE A 36 -8.37 -7.67 12.93
N PHE A 37 -9.51 -8.29 13.16
CA PHE A 37 -10.55 -7.75 14.03
C PHE A 37 -10.33 -8.27 15.45
N LEU A 38 -9.95 -7.38 16.35
CA LEU A 38 -9.67 -7.68 17.76
C LEU A 38 -10.87 -7.23 18.61
N GLY A 39 -11.47 -8.18 19.31
CA GLY A 39 -12.73 -7.96 20.03
C GLY A 39 -13.90 -7.95 19.04
N TYR A 40 -14.65 -9.04 19.01
CA TYR A 40 -15.84 -9.19 18.17
C TYR A 40 -17.03 -9.45 19.08
N THR A 41 -17.99 -8.54 19.04
CA THR A 41 -19.26 -8.70 19.74
C THR A 41 -20.38 -8.82 18.73
N ARG A 42 -21.28 -9.79 18.96
CA ARG A 42 -22.50 -9.94 18.16
C ARG A 42 -23.71 -9.95 19.08
N THR A 43 -24.57 -8.97 18.89
CA THR A 43 -25.82 -8.83 19.64
C THR A 43 -26.98 -9.26 18.76
N TYR A 44 -27.91 -10.05 19.31
CA TYR A 44 -29.11 -10.48 18.60
C TYR A 44 -30.34 -9.85 19.25
N HIS A 45 -31.25 -9.33 18.43
CA HIS A 45 -32.54 -8.82 18.88
C HIS A 45 -33.68 -9.40 18.06
N VAL A 46 -34.77 -9.74 18.75
CA VAL A 46 -36.00 -10.20 18.11
C VAL A 46 -36.87 -8.97 17.85
N ARG A 47 -37.21 -8.75 16.59
CA ARG A 47 -38.11 -7.68 16.15
C ARG A 47 -39.55 -7.95 16.59
N GLU A 48 -40.38 -6.90 16.57
CA GLU A 48 -41.83 -7.02 16.83
C GLU A 48 -42.56 -7.94 15.83
N ASP A 49 -42.03 -8.09 14.61
CA ASP A 49 -42.56 -9.00 13.57
C ASP A 49 -42.10 -10.46 13.73
N GLY A 50 -41.33 -10.75 14.78
CA GLY A 50 -40.80 -12.09 15.10
C GLY A 50 -39.53 -12.48 14.33
N ARG A 51 -38.96 -11.61 13.48
CA ARG A 51 -37.66 -11.86 12.83
C ARG A 51 -36.52 -11.58 13.79
N VAL A 52 -35.42 -12.31 13.64
CA VAL A 52 -34.17 -12.06 14.37
C VAL A 52 -33.29 -11.16 13.52
N GLU A 53 -32.85 -10.05 14.08
CA GLU A 53 -31.78 -9.21 13.56
C GLU A 53 -30.55 -9.35 14.46
N PHE A 54 -29.39 -8.96 13.93
CA PHE A 54 -28.17 -8.91 14.70
C PHE A 54 -27.35 -7.68 14.32
N GLU A 55 -26.60 -7.20 15.29
CA GLU A 55 -25.61 -6.14 15.14
C GLU A 55 -24.24 -6.75 15.46
N GLU A 56 -23.26 -6.45 14.60
CA GLU A 56 -21.86 -6.81 14.79
C GLU A 56 -21.09 -5.56 15.17
N ASP A 57 -20.31 -5.67 16.24
CA ASP A 57 -19.42 -4.62 16.71
C ASP A 57 -17.99 -5.16 16.81
N PHE A 58 -17.03 -4.32 16.43
CA PHE A 58 -15.61 -4.66 16.41
C PHE A 58 -14.88 -3.64 17.28
N ASP A 59 -14.34 -4.10 18.42
CA ASP A 59 -13.73 -3.20 19.42
C ASP A 59 -12.46 -2.52 18.89
N SER A 60 -11.72 -3.21 18.01
CA SER A 60 -10.56 -2.66 17.31
C SER A 60 -10.26 -3.43 16.03
N VAL A 61 -9.71 -2.74 15.04
CA VAL A 61 -9.23 -3.33 13.78
C VAL A 61 -7.75 -2.99 13.62
N GLU A 62 -6.96 -4.00 13.33
CA GLU A 62 -5.52 -3.91 13.14
C GLU A 62 -5.16 -4.32 11.71
N THR A 63 -4.41 -3.49 10.99
CA THR A 63 -4.01 -3.78 9.60
C THR A 63 -2.52 -4.07 9.49
N THR A 64 -2.15 -5.21 8.91
CA THR A 64 -0.74 -5.60 8.71
C THR A 64 -0.44 -6.04 7.29
N CYS A 65 0.82 -5.87 6.85
CA CYS A 65 1.26 -6.38 5.56
C CYS A 65 1.34 -7.91 5.57
N ASN A 66 0.58 -8.58 4.71
CA ASN A 66 0.59 -10.04 4.59
C ASN A 66 1.98 -10.60 4.24
N LYS A 67 2.76 -9.85 3.44
CA LYS A 67 4.06 -10.32 2.95
C LYS A 67 5.17 -10.27 4.00
N CYS A 68 5.13 -9.31 4.92
CA CYS A 68 6.26 -9.06 5.82
C CYS A 68 5.89 -8.80 7.28
N GLY A 69 4.60 -8.84 7.62
CA GLY A 69 4.06 -8.64 8.97
C GLY A 69 4.13 -7.21 9.47
N ALA A 70 4.50 -6.25 8.63
CA ALA A 70 4.72 -4.86 9.03
C ALA A 70 3.44 -4.06 9.19
N TRP A 71 3.46 -3.14 10.15
CA TRP A 71 2.45 -2.10 10.37
C TRP A 71 2.68 -0.83 9.54
N CYS A 72 3.78 -0.77 8.77
CA CYS A 72 4.12 0.37 7.92
C CYS A 72 3.28 0.37 6.63
N LEU A 73 1.97 0.51 6.78
CA LEU A 73 1.00 0.57 5.68
C LEU A 73 0.51 2.01 5.52
N LEU A 74 0.48 2.47 4.27
CA LEU A 74 -0.16 3.73 3.90
C LEU A 74 -1.44 3.41 3.14
N GLY A 75 -2.59 3.78 3.71
CA GLY A 75 -3.88 3.71 3.03
C GLY A 75 -3.98 4.80 1.98
N VAL A 76 -4.28 4.42 0.74
CA VAL A 76 -4.45 5.34 -0.38
C VAL A 76 -5.70 5.03 -1.19
N VAL A 77 -6.37 6.06 -1.68
CA VAL A 77 -7.54 5.99 -2.56
C VAL A 77 -7.18 6.46 -3.96
N GLY A 78 -7.62 5.73 -4.98
CA GLY A 78 -7.45 6.13 -6.38
C GLY A 78 -8.09 5.17 -7.37
N ALA A 79 -8.00 5.49 -8.65
CA ALA A 79 -8.62 4.70 -9.72
C ALA A 79 -7.98 3.31 -9.87
N ARG A 80 -8.79 2.27 -10.20
CA ARG A 80 -8.29 0.89 -10.40
C ARG A 80 -7.11 0.80 -11.36
N LYS A 81 -7.10 1.58 -12.45
CA LYS A 81 -5.99 1.63 -13.41
C LYS A 81 -4.65 2.00 -12.76
N VAL A 82 -4.67 2.94 -11.82
CA VAL A 82 -3.47 3.39 -11.08
C VAL A 82 -2.90 2.23 -10.26
N PHE A 83 -3.74 1.46 -9.58
CA PHE A 83 -3.27 0.31 -8.80
C PHE A 83 -2.75 -0.84 -9.67
N ARG A 84 -3.32 -1.05 -10.87
CA ARG A 84 -2.78 -2.02 -11.84
C ARG A 84 -1.38 -1.63 -12.30
N GLU A 85 -1.16 -0.36 -12.62
CA GLU A 85 0.17 0.16 -12.96
C GLU A 85 1.15 -0.05 -11.80
N LEU A 86 0.76 0.31 -10.58
CA LEU A 86 1.58 0.11 -9.39
C LEU A 86 1.91 -1.37 -9.16
N ALA A 87 0.93 -2.28 -9.34
CA ALA A 87 1.11 -3.71 -9.12
C ALA A 87 2.19 -4.31 -10.02
N ALA A 88 2.33 -3.82 -11.26
CA ALA A 88 3.31 -4.29 -12.23
C ALA A 88 4.76 -3.85 -11.95
N LEU A 89 4.97 -2.86 -11.07
CA LEU A 89 6.30 -2.34 -10.72
C LEU A 89 7.02 -3.23 -9.69
N ASP A 90 8.35 -3.17 -9.66
CA ASP A 90 9.11 -3.71 -8.54
C ASP A 90 8.79 -2.94 -7.24
N PRO A 91 9.04 -3.53 -6.06
CA PRO A 91 8.69 -2.90 -4.79
C PRO A 91 9.23 -1.49 -4.56
N ALA A 92 10.46 -1.18 -4.99
CA ALA A 92 11.07 0.12 -4.72
C ALA A 92 10.50 1.19 -5.66
N GLU A 93 10.41 0.87 -6.96
CA GLU A 93 9.79 1.78 -7.93
C GLU A 93 8.29 1.96 -7.65
N ARG A 94 7.60 0.93 -7.14
CA ARG A 94 6.20 1.05 -6.69
C ARG A 94 6.03 2.09 -5.58
N ILE A 95 6.90 2.05 -4.57
CA ILE A 95 6.86 3.04 -3.47
C ILE A 95 7.10 4.45 -4.02
N LEU A 96 8.13 4.63 -4.84
CA LEU A 96 8.43 5.94 -5.45
C LEU A 96 7.30 6.43 -6.35
N ARG A 97 6.68 5.54 -7.12
CA ARG A 97 5.56 5.88 -8.00
C ARG A 97 4.32 6.28 -7.21
N ALA A 98 4.01 5.56 -6.13
CA ALA A 98 2.88 5.89 -5.27
C ALA A 98 3.05 7.26 -4.61
N LEU A 99 4.24 7.55 -4.05
CA LEU A 99 4.56 8.87 -3.50
C LEU A 99 4.42 9.99 -4.55
N ARG A 100 4.89 9.75 -5.78
CA ARG A 100 4.69 10.69 -6.90
C ARG A 100 3.20 10.88 -7.21
N TYR A 101 2.42 9.82 -7.24
CA TYR A 101 0.98 9.89 -7.52
C TYR A 101 0.20 10.63 -6.42
N LEU A 102 0.64 10.58 -5.16
CA LEU A 102 0.12 11.45 -4.09
C LEU A 102 0.42 12.93 -4.38
N CYS A 103 1.66 13.25 -4.78
CA CYS A 103 2.03 14.63 -5.16
C CYS A 103 1.24 15.12 -6.39
N GLU A 104 0.99 14.24 -7.36
CA GLU A 104 0.20 14.52 -8.57
C GLU A 104 -1.32 14.48 -8.33
N LYS A 105 -1.77 14.21 -7.10
CA LYS A 105 -3.18 14.04 -6.70
C LYS A 105 -3.94 12.99 -7.52
N LYS A 106 -3.22 12.00 -8.06
CA LYS A 106 -3.77 10.77 -8.67
C LYS A 106 -4.11 9.71 -7.63
N LEU A 107 -3.44 9.79 -6.48
CA LEU A 107 -3.81 9.10 -5.25
C LEU A 107 -4.16 10.15 -4.19
N LYS A 108 -5.01 9.76 -3.26
CA LYS A 108 -5.34 10.49 -2.03
C LYS A 108 -5.04 9.58 -0.85
N GLU A 109 -4.87 10.14 0.33
CA GLU A 109 -4.84 9.34 1.56
C GLU A 109 -6.24 8.76 1.83
N ALA A 110 -6.29 7.58 2.45
CA ALA A 110 -7.53 6.99 2.92
C ALA A 110 -7.97 7.65 4.24
N ASP A 111 -9.28 7.88 4.39
CA ASP A 111 -9.84 8.43 5.63
C ASP A 111 -9.77 7.39 6.76
N GLY A 112 -9.27 7.75 7.94
CA GLY A 112 -9.39 6.95 9.17
C GLY A 112 -8.07 6.49 9.83
N GLU A 113 -6.94 6.45 9.11
CA GLU A 113 -5.62 6.15 9.67
C GLU A 113 -4.58 7.13 9.10
N ILE A 114 -4.34 8.24 9.84
CA ILE A 114 -3.49 9.34 9.37
C ILE A 114 -2.02 8.96 9.57
N ALA A 115 -1.45 8.23 8.60
CA ALA A 115 -0.01 8.11 8.46
C ALA A 115 0.54 9.42 7.89
N THR A 116 1.16 10.25 8.72
CA THR A 116 1.69 11.55 8.27
C THR A 116 2.90 11.36 7.34
N PRO A 117 3.25 12.35 6.50
CA PRO A 117 4.50 12.34 5.74
C PRO A 117 5.74 12.05 6.60
N ASP A 118 5.76 12.52 7.86
CA ASP A 118 6.84 12.27 8.81
C ASP A 118 6.89 10.81 9.30
N ASP A 119 5.74 10.13 9.39
CA ASP A 119 5.69 8.71 9.72
C ASP A 119 6.17 7.85 8.56
N VAL A 120 5.74 8.18 7.34
CA VAL A 120 6.23 7.54 6.12
C VAL A 120 7.74 7.70 5.98
N LEU A 121 8.29 8.85 6.34
CA LEU A 121 9.74 9.07 6.35
C LEU A 121 10.47 8.12 7.32
N LYS A 122 9.95 7.97 8.55
CA LYS A 122 10.51 6.99 9.52
C LYS A 122 10.43 5.56 8.98
N TRP A 123 9.36 5.21 8.29
CA TRP A 123 9.19 3.87 7.71
C TRP A 123 10.20 3.55 6.61
N LEU A 124 10.62 4.55 5.82
CA LEU A 124 11.66 4.38 4.81
C LEU A 124 13.03 4.08 5.41
N ASP A 125 13.34 4.63 6.58
CA ASP A 125 14.57 4.29 7.30
C ASP A 125 14.57 2.79 7.69
N TYR A 126 13.43 2.25 8.15
CA TYR A 126 13.29 0.82 8.42
C TYR A 126 13.38 -0.05 7.16
N TYR A 127 12.86 0.43 6.02
CA TYR A 127 12.99 -0.25 4.73
C TYR A 127 14.46 -0.39 4.33
N THR A 128 15.20 0.72 4.33
CA THR A 128 16.61 0.76 3.90
C THR A 128 17.48 -0.12 4.81
N MET A 129 17.35 0.04 6.13
CA MET A 129 18.07 -0.81 7.11
C MET A 129 17.81 -2.30 6.87
N ARG A 130 16.54 -2.72 6.70
CA ARG A 130 16.21 -4.14 6.46
C ARG A 130 16.80 -4.66 5.15
N LYS A 131 16.81 -3.83 4.11
CA LYS A 131 17.35 -4.21 2.81
C LYS A 131 18.87 -4.31 2.80
N GLU A 132 19.55 -3.44 3.53
CA GLU A 132 21.00 -3.53 3.79
C GLU A 132 21.34 -4.84 4.50
N ILE A 133 20.64 -5.17 5.59
CA ILE A 133 20.81 -6.45 6.31
C ILE A 133 20.61 -7.64 5.36
N GLN A 134 19.54 -7.62 4.56
CA GLN A 134 19.28 -8.69 3.57
C GLN A 134 20.33 -8.77 2.46
N GLN A 135 20.97 -7.66 2.09
CA GLN A 135 22.07 -7.67 1.13
C GLN A 135 23.33 -8.23 1.78
N HIS A 136 23.65 -7.83 3.01
CA HIS A 136 24.79 -8.38 3.75
C HIS A 136 24.68 -9.89 3.94
N GLN A 137 23.51 -10.38 4.35
CA GLN A 137 23.24 -11.83 4.50
C GLN A 137 23.44 -12.57 3.17
N ARG A 138 22.88 -12.05 2.07
CA ARG A 138 23.04 -12.66 0.74
C ARG A 138 24.46 -12.61 0.20
N ARG A 139 25.24 -11.58 0.55
CA ARG A 139 26.67 -11.51 0.20
C ARG A 139 27.45 -12.60 0.92
N HIS A 140 27.19 -12.81 2.22
CA HIS A 140 27.78 -13.92 2.97
C HIS A 140 27.45 -15.29 2.36
N GLU A 141 26.18 -15.54 2.02
CA GLU A 141 25.75 -16.79 1.39
C GLU A 141 26.41 -17.00 0.01
N LYS A 142 26.52 -15.96 -0.81
CA LYS A 142 27.16 -16.03 -2.14
C LYS A 142 28.67 -16.13 -2.11
N GLU A 143 29.32 -15.54 -1.11
CA GLU A 143 30.75 -15.69 -0.86
C GLU A 143 31.08 -17.13 -0.42
N GLU A 144 30.17 -17.80 0.31
CA GLU A 144 30.26 -19.24 0.61
C GLU A 144 30.00 -20.13 -0.63
N GLU A 145 29.13 -19.70 -1.56
CA GLU A 145 28.80 -20.44 -2.79
C GLU A 145 29.65 -20.06 -4.02
N GLY A 146 30.59 -19.12 -3.91
CA GLY A 146 31.53 -18.76 -4.98
C GLY A 146 30.92 -17.99 -6.17
N GLU A 147 29.74 -17.39 -6.04
CA GLU A 147 29.08 -16.63 -7.11
C GLU A 147 29.40 -15.12 -7.07
N ARG A 148 29.77 -14.54 -8.23
CA ARG A 148 29.98 -13.08 -8.36
C ARG A 148 28.65 -12.33 -8.39
N SER A 149 28.45 -11.50 -7.37
CA SER A 149 27.33 -10.57 -7.16
C SER A 149 27.00 -9.70 -8.39
N THR A 150 25.80 -9.86 -8.95
CA THR A 150 25.19 -8.95 -9.93
C THR A 150 24.10 -8.09 -9.28
N GLY A 151 24.34 -6.78 -9.24
CA GLY A 151 23.34 -5.73 -9.01
C GLY A 151 23.03 -5.38 -7.56
N SER A 152 23.68 -4.35 -7.00
CA SER A 152 23.16 -3.64 -5.83
C SER A 152 22.10 -2.65 -6.29
N ILE A 153 20.90 -2.71 -5.73
CA ILE A 153 20.00 -1.56 -5.73
C ILE A 153 20.76 -0.40 -5.08
N ASP A 154 20.86 0.75 -5.74
CA ASP A 154 21.38 1.97 -5.14
C ASP A 154 20.33 2.52 -4.17
N PHE A 155 20.43 2.06 -2.92
CA PHE A 155 19.49 2.43 -1.86
C PHE A 155 19.60 3.91 -1.47
N GLU A 156 20.77 4.53 -1.62
CA GLU A 156 20.94 5.95 -1.38
C GLU A 156 20.16 6.77 -2.42
N SER A 157 20.25 6.38 -3.69
CA SER A 157 19.43 6.99 -4.74
C SER A 157 17.93 6.83 -4.49
N PHE A 158 17.48 5.63 -4.09
CA PHE A 158 16.08 5.39 -3.70
C PHE A 158 15.66 6.30 -2.54
N LYS A 159 16.47 6.34 -1.48
CA LYS A 159 16.18 7.09 -0.25
C LYS A 159 16.09 8.60 -0.50
N SER A 160 17.02 9.14 -1.29
CA SER A 160 17.00 10.54 -1.69
C SER A 160 15.72 10.88 -2.46
N ARG A 161 15.39 10.10 -3.49
CA ARG A 161 14.18 10.32 -4.31
C ARG A 161 12.91 10.25 -3.47
N ALA A 162 12.83 9.28 -2.55
CA ALA A 162 11.68 9.13 -1.67
C ALA A 162 11.52 10.31 -0.71
N ARG A 163 12.63 10.80 -0.14
CA ARG A 163 12.66 11.99 0.73
C ARG A 163 12.18 13.24 0.00
N ASP A 164 12.64 13.47 -1.22
CA ASP A 164 12.24 14.63 -2.02
C ASP A 164 10.74 14.62 -2.32
N LEU A 165 10.19 13.44 -2.64
CA LEU A 165 8.75 13.27 -2.85
C LEU A 165 7.95 13.48 -1.57
N ILE A 166 8.39 12.96 -0.43
CA ILE A 166 7.70 13.17 0.86
C ILE A 166 7.75 14.64 1.26
N ALA A 167 8.86 15.32 1.07
CA ALA A 167 8.98 16.76 1.32
C ALA A 167 8.02 17.55 0.43
N THR A 168 7.89 17.17 -0.85
CA THR A 168 6.93 17.77 -1.78
C THR A 168 5.49 17.53 -1.34
N TRP A 169 5.15 16.28 -0.99
CA TRP A 169 3.83 15.91 -0.48
C TRP A 169 3.47 16.71 0.77
N LYS A 170 4.39 16.81 1.74
CA LYS A 170 4.20 17.61 2.97
C LYS A 170 3.88 19.09 2.70
N LEU A 171 4.46 19.68 1.65
CA LEU A 171 4.16 21.06 1.25
C LEU A 171 2.77 21.21 0.63
N LEU A 172 2.23 20.15 0.03
CA LEU A 172 0.91 20.16 -0.64
C LEU A 172 -0.26 19.94 0.31
N ASP A 173 -0.01 19.48 1.54
CA ASP A 173 -1.04 19.28 2.58
C ASP A 173 -1.04 20.39 3.64
N GLY A 174 -0.17 21.39 3.49
CA GLY A 174 -0.03 22.52 4.42
C GLY A 174 -0.91 23.74 4.11
N ASP A 175 -1.87 23.62 3.18
CA ASP A 175 -2.84 24.66 2.79
C ASP A 175 -4.27 24.33 3.25
#